data_AF-A0A354SCC0-F1
#
_entry.id   AF-A0A354SCC0-F1
#
_cell.length_a   1.000
_cell.length_b   1.000
_cell.length_c   1.000
_cell.angle_alpha   90.00
_cell.angle_beta   90.00
_cell.angle_gamma   90.00
#
_symmetry.space_group_name_H-M   'P 1'
#
loop_
_entity.id
_entity.type
_entity.pdbx_description
1 polymer ?
#
loop_
_entity_poly.entity_id
_entity_poly.type
_entity_poly.pdbx_seq_one_letter_code
_entity_poly.pdbx_strand_id
1 'polypeptide(L)'
;MRVAHRAALVVASLAVVLFPMTSPAQAQQATAVVTSQTAAMAKGATLAAKTWKFAFASTATLDRNGVEPSLYRGKFFRPSVERVRKCIVQRESSGHYTSVSRSGYRGAYQMSGALGRGVTWMMLKEHRALLGSNEAQQAMVKLRTTPISKWTRYWQDAAFSTIYNWKKTKSGAKHWRGGRWHC
;
A
#
# COMPACT_ATOMS: atom_id res chain seq x y z
N MET A 1 -5.35 -7.54 -33.63
CA MET A 1 -3.89 -7.41 -33.37
C MET A 1 -3.51 -8.36 -32.24
N ARG A 2 -2.87 -9.49 -32.56
CA ARG A 2 -2.38 -10.48 -31.57
C ARG A 2 -0.91 -10.23 -31.32
N VAL A 3 -0.51 -10.00 -30.06
CA VAL A 3 0.89 -9.86 -29.68
C VAL A 3 1.38 -11.20 -29.11
N ALA A 4 2.21 -11.88 -29.89
CA ALA A 4 2.90 -13.09 -29.51
C ALA A 4 3.87 -12.83 -28.35
N HIS A 5 3.75 -13.60 -27.27
CA HIS A 5 4.71 -13.61 -26.18
C HIS A 5 5.89 -14.51 -26.56
N ARG A 6 7.07 -13.91 -26.79
CA ARG A 6 8.33 -14.65 -26.88
C ARG A 6 8.84 -14.92 -25.46
N ALA A 7 8.83 -16.19 -25.06
CA ALA A 7 9.54 -16.67 -23.90
C ALA A 7 11.06 -16.54 -24.17
N ALA A 8 11.76 -15.75 -23.36
CA ALA A 8 13.22 -15.73 -23.36
C ALA A 8 13.70 -16.95 -22.55
N LEU A 9 14.20 -17.97 -23.26
CA LEU A 9 14.94 -19.07 -22.66
C LEU A 9 16.29 -18.51 -22.18
N VAL A 10 16.52 -18.51 -20.86
CA VAL A 10 17.86 -18.33 -20.31
C VAL A 10 18.53 -19.71 -20.36
N VAL A 11 19.37 -19.93 -21.37
CA VAL A 11 20.25 -21.10 -21.42
C VAL A 11 21.42 -20.80 -20.50
N ALA A 12 21.39 -21.40 -19.30
CA ALA A 12 22.55 -21.41 -18.42
C ALA A 12 23.58 -22.40 -18.98
N SER A 13 24.72 -21.90 -19.44
CA SER A 13 25.87 -22.73 -19.81
C SER A 13 26.39 -23.46 -18.56
N LEU A 14 26.16 -24.76 -18.49
CA LEU A 14 26.73 -25.65 -17.47
C LEU A 14 28.16 -25.99 -17.86
N ALA A 15 29.13 -25.30 -17.27
CA ALA A 15 30.48 -25.87 -17.13
C ALA A 15 30.38 -27.05 -16.16
N VAL A 16 30.50 -28.28 -16.66
CA VAL A 16 30.55 -29.49 -15.84
C VAL A 16 31.91 -29.53 -15.13
N VAL A 17 31.95 -28.97 -13.93
CA VAL A 17 33.03 -29.24 -12.98
C VAL A 17 32.64 -30.49 -12.22
N LEU A 18 33.32 -31.60 -12.49
CA LEU A 18 33.20 -32.85 -11.74
C LEU A 18 33.70 -32.63 -10.31
N PHE A 19 32.78 -32.29 -9.39
CA PHE A 19 33.03 -32.36 -7.95
C PHE A 19 32.53 -33.72 -7.41
N PRO A 20 33.36 -34.46 -6.66
CA PRO A 20 32.99 -35.75 -6.09
C PRO A 20 32.11 -35.57 -4.84
N MET A 21 31.19 -36.53 -4.65
CA MET A 21 30.45 -36.86 -3.42
C MET A 21 29.99 -35.69 -2.54
N THR A 22 28.76 -35.23 -2.80
CA THR A 22 27.96 -34.45 -1.84
C THR A 22 27.85 -35.23 -0.53
N SER A 23 28.50 -34.76 0.53
CA SER A 23 28.39 -35.41 1.83
C SER A 23 26.94 -35.35 2.33
N PRO A 24 26.44 -36.35 3.09
CA PRO A 24 25.08 -36.32 3.64
C PRO A 24 24.80 -35.05 4.45
N ALA A 25 25.82 -34.46 5.08
CA ALA A 25 25.74 -33.16 5.75
C ALA A 25 25.42 -31.98 4.80
N GLN A 26 25.96 -31.95 3.57
CA GLN A 26 25.65 -30.91 2.58
C GLN A 26 24.23 -31.08 2.02
N ALA A 27 23.77 -32.32 1.85
CA ALA A 27 22.39 -32.62 1.43
C ALA A 27 21.36 -32.22 2.51
N GLN A 28 21.69 -32.41 3.80
CA GLN A 28 20.87 -31.97 4.93
C GLN A 28 20.83 -30.43 5.06
N GLN A 29 21.95 -29.75 4.82
CA GLN A 29 21.97 -28.27 4.81
C GLN A 29 21.14 -27.71 3.64
N ALA A 30 21.25 -28.28 2.44
CA ALA A 30 20.47 -27.84 1.28
C ALA A 30 18.96 -28.00 1.50
N THR A 31 18.52 -29.14 2.03
CA THR A 31 17.11 -29.37 2.36
C THR A 31 16.61 -28.44 3.46
N ALA A 32 17.38 -28.23 4.53
CA ALA A 32 17.02 -27.28 5.59
C ALA A 32 16.87 -25.84 5.07
N VAL A 33 17.76 -25.39 4.17
CA VAL A 33 17.69 -24.07 3.55
C VAL A 33 16.42 -23.95 2.70
N VAL A 34 16.12 -24.93 1.85
CA VAL A 34 14.90 -24.92 1.02
C VAL A 34 13.64 -24.91 1.90
N THR A 35 13.57 -25.74 2.95
CA THR A 35 12.43 -25.79 3.88
C THR A 35 12.26 -24.47 4.64
N SER A 36 13.35 -23.83 5.07
CA SER A 36 13.27 -22.53 5.74
C SER A 36 12.78 -21.42 4.80
N GLN A 37 13.22 -21.42 3.54
CA GLN A 37 12.79 -20.46 2.53
C GLN A 37 11.30 -20.66 2.16
N THR A 38 10.84 -21.89 1.96
CA THR A 38 9.42 -22.16 1.66
C THR A 38 8.51 -21.77 2.83
N ALA A 39 8.92 -22.04 4.07
CA ALA A 39 8.19 -21.59 5.26
C ALA A 39 8.13 -20.06 5.37
N ALA A 40 9.22 -19.36 5.05
CA ALA A 40 9.25 -17.90 5.02
C ALA A 40 8.33 -17.33 3.91
N MET A 41 8.34 -17.91 2.71
CA MET A 41 7.45 -17.53 1.62
C MET A 41 5.97 -17.75 1.98
N ALA A 42 5.63 -18.89 2.58
CA ALA A 42 4.26 -19.19 3.01
C ALA A 42 3.76 -18.23 4.11
N LYS A 43 4.62 -17.90 5.08
CA LYS A 43 4.34 -16.86 6.08
C LYS A 43 4.12 -15.50 5.42
N GLY A 44 4.96 -15.12 4.46
CA GLY A 44 4.83 -13.88 3.69
C GLY A 44 3.51 -13.80 2.93
N ALA A 45 3.14 -14.86 2.20
CA ALA A 45 1.88 -14.95 1.47
C ALA A 45 0.65 -14.84 2.40
N THR A 46 0.72 -15.45 3.59
CA THR A 46 -0.35 -15.36 4.59
C THR A 46 -0.51 -13.93 5.12
N LEU A 47 0.59 -13.24 5.39
CA LEU A 47 0.57 -11.84 5.84
C LEU A 47 0.03 -10.91 4.74
N ALA A 48 0.44 -11.13 3.49
CA ALA A 48 -0.07 -10.41 2.34
C ALA A 48 -1.59 -10.57 2.19
N ALA A 49 -2.10 -11.80 2.26
CA ALA A 49 -3.54 -12.08 2.18
C ALA A 49 -4.33 -11.42 3.33
N LYS A 50 -3.81 -11.48 4.56
CA LYS A 50 -4.40 -10.80 5.72
C LYS A 50 -4.43 -9.29 5.53
N THR A 51 -3.32 -8.70 5.08
CA THR A 51 -3.21 -7.26 4.83
C THR A 51 -4.13 -6.81 3.71
N TRP A 52 -4.25 -7.60 2.64
CA TRP A 52 -5.20 -7.37 1.55
C TRP A 52 -6.64 -7.35 2.06
N LYS A 53 -7.04 -8.41 2.79
CA LYS A 53 -8.37 -8.51 3.37
C LYS A 53 -8.65 -7.34 4.32
N PHE A 54 -7.68 -6.98 5.15
CA PHE A 54 -7.81 -5.83 6.04
C PHE A 54 -8.02 -4.53 5.26
N ALA A 55 -7.19 -4.24 4.26
CA ALA A 55 -7.20 -3.01 3.50
C ALA A 55 -8.47 -2.83 2.64
N PHE A 56 -9.06 -3.92 2.14
CA PHE A 56 -10.19 -3.85 1.20
C PHE A 56 -11.54 -4.35 1.72
N ALA A 57 -11.58 -5.23 2.72
CA ALA A 57 -12.78 -6.00 3.03
C ALA A 57 -13.08 -6.15 4.53
N SER A 58 -12.23 -5.63 5.43
CA SER A 58 -12.53 -5.66 6.87
C SER A 58 -13.65 -4.69 7.23
N THR A 59 -14.46 -5.04 8.24
CA THR A 59 -15.50 -4.16 8.77
C THR A 59 -14.94 -2.79 9.16
N ALA A 60 -13.77 -2.76 9.82
CA ALA A 60 -13.12 -1.52 10.23
C ALA A 60 -12.75 -0.59 9.07
N THR A 61 -12.34 -1.13 7.91
CA THR A 61 -11.97 -0.30 6.74
C THR A 61 -13.17 0.11 5.89
N LEU A 62 -14.24 -0.69 5.95
CA LEU A 62 -15.50 -0.44 5.27
C LEU A 62 -16.38 0.55 6.03
N ASP A 63 -16.22 0.63 7.35
CA ASP A 63 -16.70 1.77 8.12
C ASP A 63 -15.93 3.04 7.70
N ARG A 64 -16.71 4.00 7.20
CA ARG A 64 -16.25 5.20 6.49
C ARG A 64 -16.82 6.47 7.12
N ASN A 65 -17.17 6.39 8.40
CA ASN A 65 -17.69 7.51 9.18
C ASN A 65 -16.80 7.79 10.38
N GLY A 66 -16.89 9.02 10.91
CA GLY A 66 -16.23 9.42 12.13
C GLY A 66 -14.79 9.92 11.99
N VAL A 67 -14.31 10.56 13.05
CA VAL A 67 -12.94 11.09 13.17
C VAL A 67 -12.06 10.11 13.94
N GLU A 68 -11.85 8.96 13.34
CA GLU A 68 -11.25 7.80 13.98
C GLU A 68 -9.71 7.75 13.81
N PRO A 69 -8.95 7.05 14.67
CA PRO A 69 -7.49 6.87 14.55
C PRO A 69 -7.08 6.16 13.25
N SER A 70 -6.03 6.63 12.56
CA SER A 70 -5.63 6.09 11.24
C SER A 70 -5.53 4.55 11.24
N LEU A 71 -6.17 3.91 10.25
CA LEU A 71 -6.04 2.47 10.01
C LEU A 71 -4.73 2.12 9.29
N TYR A 72 -4.12 3.10 8.62
CA TYR A 72 -2.79 2.94 8.03
C TYR A 72 -1.71 3.19 9.08
N ARG A 73 -0.79 2.23 9.21
CA ARG A 73 0.35 2.24 10.14
C ARG A 73 1.69 2.00 9.45
N GLY A 74 1.75 2.27 8.15
CA GLY A 74 2.93 2.02 7.34
C GLY A 74 4.03 3.09 7.47
N LYS A 75 5.00 3.05 6.55
CA LYS A 75 6.22 3.87 6.53
C LYS A 75 5.98 5.36 6.72
N PHE A 76 4.91 5.91 6.15
CA PHE A 76 4.62 7.34 6.18
C PHE A 76 3.70 7.75 7.35
N PHE A 77 3.23 6.81 8.15
CA PHE A 77 2.46 7.10 9.36
C PHE A 77 3.37 7.76 10.41
N ARG A 78 2.88 8.83 11.03
CA ARG A 78 3.58 9.55 12.11
C ARG A 78 2.60 9.85 13.24
N PRO A 79 2.78 9.28 14.44
CA PRO A 79 1.91 9.57 15.59
C PRO A 79 1.77 11.06 15.88
N SER A 80 2.86 11.82 15.74
CA SER A 80 2.88 13.29 15.94
C SER A 80 2.02 14.09 14.95
N VAL A 81 1.55 13.47 13.86
CA VAL A 81 0.68 14.07 12.84
C VAL A 81 -0.79 13.69 13.05
N GLU A 82 -1.11 12.69 13.87
CA GLU A 82 -2.48 12.19 14.01
C GLU A 82 -3.48 13.26 14.47
N ARG A 83 -3.07 14.14 15.39
CA ARG A 83 -3.93 15.25 15.83
C ARG A 83 -4.32 16.17 14.67
N VAL A 84 -3.36 16.50 13.81
CA VAL A 84 -3.59 17.34 12.62
C VAL A 84 -4.44 16.59 11.60
N ARG A 85 -4.17 15.30 11.37
CA ARG A 85 -4.99 14.45 10.49
C ARG A 85 -6.46 14.43 10.90
N LYS A 86 -6.74 14.20 12.19
CA LYS A 86 -8.11 14.20 12.74
C LYS A 86 -8.78 15.56 12.54
N CYS A 87 -8.07 16.65 12.82
CA CYS A 87 -8.56 18.00 12.57
C CYS A 87 -8.92 18.21 11.08
N ILE A 88 -8.07 17.76 10.14
CA ILE A 88 -8.34 17.82 8.70
C ILE A 88 -9.57 16.99 8.35
N VAL A 89 -9.69 15.75 8.81
CA VAL A 89 -10.86 14.90 8.54
C VAL A 89 -12.16 15.55 9.05
N GLN A 90 -12.14 16.15 10.24
CA GLN A 90 -13.28 16.89 10.77
C GLN A 90 -13.61 18.13 9.91
N ARG A 91 -12.58 18.86 9.47
CA ARG A 91 -12.73 20.11 8.71
C ARG A 91 -13.22 19.90 7.29
N GLU A 92 -12.62 18.95 6.60
CA GLU A 92 -12.82 18.74 5.18
C GLU A 92 -14.10 17.94 4.89
N SER A 93 -14.55 17.10 5.83
CA SER A 93 -15.71 16.24 5.58
C SER A 93 -16.58 15.89 6.78
N SER A 94 -16.34 16.47 7.96
CA SER A 94 -17.01 16.09 9.22
C SER A 94 -16.87 14.59 9.56
N GLY A 95 -15.77 13.94 9.13
CA GLY A 95 -15.58 12.50 9.36
C GLY A 95 -16.16 11.58 8.28
N HIS A 96 -16.79 12.12 7.23
CA HIS A 96 -17.35 11.29 6.17
C HIS A 96 -16.31 11.00 5.08
N TYR A 97 -15.89 9.74 4.97
CA TYR A 97 -14.94 9.28 3.95
C TYR A 97 -15.56 9.12 2.56
N THR A 98 -16.88 9.25 2.45
CA THR A 98 -17.62 9.20 1.19
C THR A 98 -17.94 10.57 0.60
N SER A 99 -17.59 11.66 1.30
CA SER A 99 -17.91 13.03 0.90
C SER A 99 -17.37 13.39 -0.48
N VAL A 100 -18.18 14.15 -1.23
CA VAL A 100 -17.84 14.70 -2.54
C VAL A 100 -18.26 16.16 -2.55
N SER A 101 -17.33 17.07 -2.82
CA SER A 101 -17.64 18.49 -3.00
C SER A 101 -18.09 18.79 -4.43
N ARG A 102 -18.82 19.90 -4.59
CA ARG A 102 -19.23 20.42 -5.91
C ARG A 102 -18.05 20.70 -6.83
N SER A 103 -16.89 21.08 -6.28
CA SER A 103 -15.65 21.36 -7.01
C SER A 103 -14.82 20.11 -7.35
N GLY A 104 -15.34 18.90 -7.09
CA GLY A 104 -14.71 17.64 -7.52
C GLY A 104 -13.66 17.07 -6.56
N TYR A 105 -13.53 17.60 -5.34
CA TYR A 105 -12.72 17.00 -4.28
C TYR A 105 -13.49 15.90 -3.56
N ARG A 106 -12.78 14.86 -3.13
CA ARG A 106 -13.40 13.60 -2.70
C ARG A 106 -12.74 13.02 -1.45
N GLY A 107 -13.54 12.32 -0.67
CA GLY A 107 -13.10 11.58 0.52
C GLY A 107 -12.97 12.44 1.77
N ALA A 108 -12.52 11.83 2.85
CA ALA A 108 -12.38 12.51 4.14
C ALA A 108 -11.36 13.64 4.13
N TYR A 109 -10.38 13.53 3.23
CA TYR A 109 -9.29 14.50 3.09
C TYR A 109 -9.52 15.50 1.95
N GLN A 110 -10.71 15.48 1.32
CA GLN A 110 -11.07 16.30 0.17
C GLN A 110 -9.92 16.40 -0.84
N MET A 111 -9.47 15.26 -1.37
CA MET A 111 -8.40 15.21 -2.37
C MET A 111 -8.96 15.37 -3.77
N SER A 112 -8.22 16.07 -4.64
CA SER A 112 -8.55 16.14 -6.07
C SER A 112 -8.30 14.79 -6.75
N GLY A 113 -8.96 14.53 -7.88
CA GLY A 113 -8.73 13.30 -8.66
C GLY A 113 -7.27 13.14 -9.12
N ALA A 114 -6.60 14.23 -9.47
CA ALA A 114 -5.19 14.22 -9.86
C ALA A 114 -4.27 13.86 -8.67
N LEU A 115 -4.52 14.43 -7.50
CA LEU A 115 -3.76 14.12 -6.28
C LEU A 115 -3.95 12.67 -5.86
N GLY A 116 -5.19 12.16 -5.91
CA GLY A 116 -5.49 10.76 -5.66
C GLY A 116 -4.81 9.81 -6.65
N ARG A 117 -4.77 10.12 -7.94
CA ARG A 117 -4.00 9.29 -8.89
C ARG A 117 -2.50 9.34 -8.60
N GLY A 118 -1.95 10.54 -8.36
CA GLY A 118 -0.53 10.73 -8.07
C GLY A 118 -0.05 9.91 -6.88
N VAL A 119 -0.81 9.92 -5.77
CA VAL A 119 -0.41 9.22 -4.55
C VAL A 119 -0.38 7.70 -4.70
N THR A 120 -1.16 7.10 -5.61
CA THR A 120 -1.06 5.64 -5.86
C THR A 120 0.31 5.23 -6.40
N TRP A 121 1.01 6.09 -7.13
CA TRP A 121 2.38 5.81 -7.57
C TRP A 121 3.37 5.91 -6.41
N MET A 122 3.15 6.87 -5.51
CA MET A 122 3.96 7.05 -4.30
C MET A 122 3.80 5.88 -3.32
N MET A 123 2.58 5.37 -3.15
CA MET A 123 2.27 4.25 -2.25
C MET A 123 2.82 2.90 -2.73
N LEU A 124 3.09 2.74 -4.03
CA LEU A 124 3.42 1.44 -4.62
C LEU A 124 4.64 0.78 -3.97
N LYS A 125 5.76 1.49 -3.83
CA LYS A 125 7.03 0.91 -3.32
C LYS A 125 6.84 0.26 -1.95
N GLU A 126 6.13 0.94 -1.06
CA GLU A 126 5.87 0.42 0.28
C GLU A 126 4.90 -0.76 0.25
N HIS A 127 3.81 -0.65 -0.51
CA HIS A 127 2.80 -1.70 -0.53
C HIS A 127 3.33 -2.99 -1.18
N ARG A 128 4.34 -2.93 -2.05
CA ARG A 128 5.06 -4.13 -2.52
C ARG A 128 5.69 -4.92 -1.37
N ALA A 129 6.20 -4.25 -0.34
CA ALA A 129 6.76 -4.91 0.83
C ALA A 129 5.69 -5.50 1.76
N LEU A 130 4.47 -4.94 1.76
CA LEU A 130 3.37 -5.38 2.63
C LEU A 130 2.48 -6.46 2.00
N LEU A 131 2.24 -6.36 0.69
CA LEU A 131 1.29 -7.19 -0.04
C LEU A 131 1.95 -8.16 -1.02
N GLY A 132 3.23 -7.97 -1.34
CA GLY A 132 3.84 -8.60 -2.52
C GLY A 132 3.67 -7.75 -3.77
N SER A 133 4.52 -8.00 -4.77
CA SER A 133 4.63 -7.15 -5.96
C SER A 133 3.36 -7.12 -6.82
N ASN A 134 2.73 -8.27 -7.01
CA ASN A 134 1.58 -8.42 -7.91
C ASN A 134 0.33 -7.80 -7.27
N GLU A 135 0.07 -8.15 -6.02
CA GLU A 135 -1.05 -7.66 -5.22
C GLU A 135 -0.96 -6.14 -5.06
N ALA A 136 0.21 -5.60 -4.71
CA ALA A 136 0.39 -4.15 -4.61
C ALA A 136 0.09 -3.43 -5.94
N GLN A 137 0.54 -3.99 -7.06
CA GLN A 137 0.24 -3.42 -8.38
C GLN A 137 -1.27 -3.44 -8.67
N GLN A 138 -1.94 -4.57 -8.42
CA GLN A 138 -3.39 -4.70 -8.58
C GLN A 138 -4.16 -3.72 -7.69
N ALA A 139 -3.76 -3.58 -6.42
CA ALA A 139 -4.33 -2.59 -5.51
C ALA A 139 -4.21 -1.18 -6.08
N MET A 140 -3.01 -0.78 -6.52
CA MET A 140 -2.80 0.58 -7.06
C MET A 140 -3.60 0.82 -8.34
N VAL A 141 -3.69 -0.17 -9.24
CA VAL A 141 -4.53 -0.06 -10.45
C VAL A 141 -5.99 0.13 -10.06
N LYS A 142 -6.51 -0.69 -9.15
CA LYS A 142 -7.89 -0.57 -8.64
C LYS A 142 -8.14 0.81 -8.03
N LEU A 143 -7.21 1.34 -7.24
CA LEU A 143 -7.35 2.68 -6.64
C LEU A 143 -7.36 3.79 -7.68
N ARG A 144 -6.50 3.71 -8.72
CA ARG A 144 -6.43 4.74 -9.78
C ARG A 144 -7.73 4.89 -10.56
N THR A 145 -8.44 3.78 -10.78
CA THR A 145 -9.70 3.75 -11.53
C THR A 145 -10.92 3.94 -10.64
N THR A 146 -10.76 3.94 -9.32
CA THR A 146 -11.84 4.13 -8.36
C THR A 146 -11.83 5.57 -7.82
N PRO A 147 -12.96 6.28 -7.78
CA PRO A 147 -13.04 7.57 -7.10
C PRO A 147 -12.62 7.47 -5.62
N ILE A 148 -11.90 8.46 -5.10
CA ILE A 148 -11.38 8.47 -3.72
C ILE A 148 -12.50 8.29 -2.68
N SER A 149 -13.68 8.85 -2.91
CA SER A 149 -14.85 8.68 -2.02
C SER A 149 -15.35 7.22 -1.93
N LYS A 150 -14.95 6.36 -2.85
CA LYS A 150 -15.22 4.92 -2.83
C LYS A 150 -14.06 4.10 -2.27
N TRP A 151 -12.90 4.70 -2.02
CA TRP A 151 -11.79 4.01 -1.36
C TRP A 151 -12.19 3.67 0.08
N THR A 152 -11.67 2.55 0.57
CA THR A 152 -11.79 2.20 1.98
C THR A 152 -11.05 3.22 2.84
N ARG A 153 -11.40 3.27 4.12
CA ARG A 153 -10.78 4.19 5.08
C ARG A 153 -9.26 4.01 5.14
N TYR A 154 -8.78 2.75 5.14
CA TYR A 154 -7.35 2.44 5.09
C TYR A 154 -6.63 3.14 3.94
N TRP A 155 -7.17 3.08 2.72
CA TRP A 155 -6.49 3.65 1.54
C TRP A 155 -6.50 5.17 1.52
N GLN A 156 -7.54 5.80 2.06
CA GLN A 156 -7.55 7.26 2.22
C GLN A 156 -6.55 7.70 3.30
N ASP A 157 -6.46 7.00 4.42
CA ASP A 157 -5.47 7.27 5.49
C ASP A 157 -4.02 7.05 5.02
N ALA A 158 -3.78 6.00 4.23
CA ALA A 158 -2.50 5.72 3.59
C ALA A 158 -2.11 6.83 2.62
N ALA A 159 -3.06 7.29 1.79
CA ALA A 159 -2.84 8.38 0.86
C ALA A 159 -2.49 9.69 1.58
N PHE A 160 -3.28 10.07 2.61
CA PHE A 160 -2.97 11.24 3.44
C PHE A 160 -1.56 11.14 4.02
N SER A 161 -1.24 10.04 4.70
CA SER A 161 0.04 9.87 5.38
C SER A 161 1.20 9.96 4.39
N THR A 162 1.07 9.31 3.23
CA THR A 162 2.06 9.31 2.14
C THR A 162 2.29 10.73 1.61
N ILE A 163 1.23 11.46 1.26
CA ILE A 163 1.36 12.84 0.74
C ILE A 163 1.97 13.74 1.81
N TYR A 164 1.44 13.69 3.03
CA TYR A 164 1.79 14.60 4.09
C TYR A 164 3.26 14.43 4.54
N ASN A 165 3.80 13.20 4.48
CA ASN A 165 5.13 12.87 4.99
C ASN A 165 6.13 12.35 3.95
N TRP A 166 5.87 12.48 2.64
CA TRP A 166 6.67 11.84 1.58
C TRP A 166 8.19 12.06 1.67
N LYS A 167 8.63 13.32 1.63
CA LYS A 167 10.06 13.67 1.69
C LYS A 167 10.57 13.76 3.12
N LYS A 168 9.78 14.41 3.96
CA LYS A 168 9.99 14.57 5.41
C LYS A 168 8.63 14.79 6.09
N THR A 169 8.61 14.69 7.41
CA THR A 169 7.42 14.99 8.22
C THR A 169 6.86 16.37 7.84
N LYS A 170 5.54 16.45 7.58
CA LYS A 170 4.83 17.66 7.15
C LYS A 170 5.22 18.25 5.78
N SER A 171 6.05 17.58 4.98
CA SER A 171 6.46 18.09 3.65
C SER A 171 5.30 18.34 2.68
N GLY A 172 4.18 17.62 2.84
CA GLY A 172 2.95 17.81 2.05
C GLY A 172 1.88 18.67 2.73
N ALA A 173 2.16 19.29 3.88
CA ALA A 173 1.13 19.96 4.68
C ALA A 173 0.39 21.09 3.92
N LYS A 174 1.04 21.72 2.94
CA LYS A 174 0.45 22.77 2.11
C LYS A 174 -0.80 22.33 1.33
N HIS A 175 -0.99 21.03 1.10
CA HIS A 175 -2.21 20.52 0.47
C HIS A 175 -3.47 20.70 1.34
N TRP A 176 -3.32 20.97 2.64
CA TRP A 176 -4.40 21.13 3.61
C TRP A 176 -4.27 22.41 4.45
N ARG A 177 -3.65 23.47 3.90
CA ARG A 177 -3.41 24.73 4.62
C ARG A 177 -4.66 25.63 4.78
N GLY A 178 -5.71 25.41 4.00
CA GLY A 178 -6.94 26.21 3.99
C GLY A 178 -8.10 25.58 4.78
N GLY A 179 -9.33 26.04 4.51
CA GLY A 179 -10.56 25.48 5.06
C GLY A 179 -11.22 26.35 6.12
N ARG A 180 -12.29 25.83 6.74
CA ARG A 180 -13.13 26.58 7.70
C ARG A 180 -12.41 26.96 9.00
N TRP A 181 -11.36 26.22 9.40
CA TRP A 181 -10.49 26.54 10.55
C TRP A 181 -9.09 25.93 10.41
N HIS A 182 -8.17 26.30 11.30
CA HIS A 182 -6.78 25.86 11.24
C HIS A 182 -6.51 24.52 11.93
N CYS A 183 -5.64 23.74 11.27
CA CYS A 183 -4.96 22.54 11.75
C CYS A 183 -3.47 22.74 11.41
#